data_AF-A0A524F3W5-F1
#
_entry.id   AF-A0A524F3W5-F1
#
_cell.length_a   1.000
_cell.length_b   1.000
_cell.length_c   1.000
_cell.angle_alpha   90.00
_cell.angle_beta   90.00
_cell.angle_gamma   90.00
#
_symmetry.space_group_name_H-M   'P 1'
#
loop_
_entity.id
_entity.type
_entity.pdbx_description
1 polymer ?
#
loop_
_entity_poly.entity_id
_entity_poly.type
_entity_poly.pdbx_seq_one_letter_code
_entity_poly.pdbx_strand_id
1 'polypeptide(L)'
;MNPFESIPQEIKQTILDAKENGLTRMQICTQYGFDWDVVIHCFGESQKKIIEKEMVHQGIGYTFKWVRHRYSALSQNTKTQVLYKYLSTIAQGHYPKEFFNDRSVQRISQFRLNRLKRGIVAEIGKSLIREGHIQETLSIHPLTKIAKHLFAEHVNQQKPKPSHNDIQTRILEKDPHAMAMEIPIWGNPPITPEVVTGHIDLLRFVDDVLFILDYKPENNFMPSVPQVAFYGYLLQKNLNLKNIRCASFSNKRIWEFNPDILNEINRILSEHNINFFAWQKYI
;
A
#
# COMPACT_ATOMS: atom_id res chain seq x y z
N MET A 1 24.56 -6.85 -13.46
CA MET A 1 24.77 -8.29 -13.28
C MET A 1 23.47 -8.87 -12.75
N ASN A 2 23.03 -10.00 -13.29
CA ASN A 2 21.85 -10.69 -12.79
C ASN A 2 22.20 -11.26 -11.40
N PRO A 3 21.50 -10.88 -10.31
CA PRO A 3 21.83 -11.35 -8.95
C PRO A 3 21.74 -12.88 -8.80
N PHE A 4 21.14 -13.57 -9.76
CA PHE A 4 21.00 -15.02 -9.78
C PHE A 4 22.12 -15.75 -10.54
N GLU A 5 22.98 -15.02 -11.28
CA GLU A 5 24.19 -15.59 -11.88
C GLU A 5 25.21 -16.02 -10.82
N SER A 6 25.16 -15.42 -9.63
CA SER A 6 26.04 -15.72 -8.49
C SER A 6 25.51 -16.78 -7.52
N ILE A 7 24.38 -17.43 -7.78
CA ILE A 7 23.91 -18.53 -6.91
C ILE A 7 24.89 -19.72 -7.03
N PRO A 8 25.47 -20.21 -5.92
CA PRO A 8 26.34 -21.39 -5.91
C PRO A 8 25.68 -22.61 -6.55
N GLN A 9 26.44 -23.41 -7.31
CA GLN A 9 25.87 -24.57 -8.00
C GLN A 9 25.28 -25.61 -7.06
N GLU A 10 25.86 -25.77 -5.87
CA GLU A 10 25.36 -26.68 -4.84
C GLU A 10 23.93 -26.31 -4.40
N ILE A 11 23.63 -25.01 -4.28
CA ILE A 11 22.28 -24.53 -3.94
C ILE A 11 21.32 -24.82 -5.11
N LYS A 12 21.74 -24.54 -6.36
CA LYS A 12 20.92 -24.83 -7.53
C LYS A 12 20.57 -26.31 -7.61
N GLN A 13 21.57 -27.18 -7.44
CA GLN A 13 21.40 -28.63 -7.48
C GLN A 13 20.47 -29.11 -6.36
N THR A 14 20.69 -28.65 -5.12
CA THR A 14 19.82 -29.02 -3.98
C THR A 14 18.36 -28.67 -4.23
N ILE A 15 18.09 -27.51 -4.83
CA ILE A 15 16.72 -27.08 -5.16
C ILE A 15 16.11 -27.93 -6.28
N LEU A 16 16.90 -28.26 -7.30
CA LEU A 16 16.47 -29.10 -8.41
C LEU A 16 16.18 -30.53 -7.95
N ASP A 17 17.04 -31.11 -7.13
CA ASP A 17 16.84 -32.43 -6.54
C ASP A 17 15.59 -32.46 -5.67
N ALA A 18 15.37 -31.43 -4.84
CA ALA A 18 14.16 -31.33 -4.02
C ALA A 18 12.89 -31.22 -4.88
N LYS A 19 12.96 -30.49 -6.00
CA LYS A 19 11.87 -30.41 -6.99
C LYS A 19 11.58 -31.77 -7.63
N GLU A 20 12.61 -32.51 -8.04
CA GLU A 20 12.48 -33.85 -8.62
C GLU A 20 11.88 -34.85 -7.64
N ASN A 21 12.18 -34.69 -6.35
CA ASN A 21 11.57 -35.45 -5.25
C ASN A 21 10.13 -35.00 -4.90
N GLY A 22 9.54 -34.12 -5.70
CA GLY A 22 8.13 -33.71 -5.56
C GLY A 22 7.86 -32.63 -4.50
N LEU A 23 8.89 -32.01 -3.92
CA LEU A 23 8.67 -30.93 -2.96
C LEU A 23 8.15 -29.68 -3.68
N THR A 24 7.16 -29.04 -3.06
CA THR A 24 6.69 -27.72 -3.47
C THR A 24 7.72 -26.65 -3.11
N ARG A 25 7.73 -25.53 -3.83
CA ARG A 25 8.62 -24.38 -3.57
C ARG A 25 8.60 -23.92 -2.09
N MET A 26 7.41 -23.92 -1.48
CA MET A 26 7.25 -23.55 -0.06
C MET A 26 7.92 -24.54 0.87
N GLN A 27 7.77 -25.85 0.59
CA GLN A 27 8.48 -26.88 1.32
C GLN A 27 9.99 -26.73 1.16
N ILE A 28 10.48 -26.43 -0.06
CA ILE A 28 11.92 -26.19 -0.30
C ILE A 28 12.43 -25.00 0.50
N CYS A 29 11.75 -23.85 0.47
CA CYS A 29 12.15 -22.67 1.24
C CYS A 29 12.14 -22.94 2.75
N THR A 30 11.12 -23.65 3.24
CA THR A 30 10.97 -23.94 4.67
C THR A 30 11.98 -24.97 5.16
N GLN A 31 12.22 -26.02 4.38
CA GLN A 31 13.07 -27.15 4.77
C GLN A 31 14.56 -26.83 4.66
N TYR A 32 14.96 -26.10 3.62
CA TYR A 32 16.37 -25.82 3.34
C TYR A 32 16.79 -24.39 3.69
N GLY A 33 15.85 -23.55 4.13
CA GLY A 33 16.13 -22.14 4.44
C GLY A 33 16.54 -21.31 3.23
N PHE A 34 16.26 -21.79 2.02
CA PHE A 34 16.58 -21.07 0.79
C PHE A 34 15.64 -19.89 0.59
N ASP A 35 16.20 -18.80 0.07
CA ASP A 35 15.39 -17.66 -0.34
C ASP A 35 14.43 -18.05 -1.48
N TRP A 36 13.20 -17.56 -1.39
CA TRP A 36 12.14 -17.90 -2.33
C TRP A 36 12.50 -17.55 -3.78
N ASP A 37 13.20 -16.45 -4.02
CA ASP A 37 13.56 -16.03 -5.37
C ASP A 37 14.67 -16.89 -5.96
N VAL A 38 15.57 -17.42 -5.12
CA VAL A 38 16.55 -18.44 -5.52
C VAL A 38 15.82 -19.70 -5.97
N VAL A 39 14.81 -20.14 -5.20
CA VAL A 39 14.00 -21.30 -5.55
C VAL A 39 13.22 -21.08 -6.85
N ILE A 40 12.57 -19.92 -7.03
CA ILE A 40 11.85 -19.59 -8.27
C ILE A 40 12.80 -19.55 -9.47
N HIS A 41 13.96 -18.92 -9.32
CA HIS A 41 14.95 -18.83 -10.39
C HIS A 41 15.42 -20.22 -10.83
N CYS A 42 15.73 -21.10 -9.88
CA CYS A 42 16.15 -22.47 -10.17
C CYS A 42 15.03 -23.31 -10.82
N PHE A 43 13.77 -22.93 -10.65
CA PHE A 43 12.64 -23.60 -11.31
C PHE A 43 12.49 -23.22 -12.79
N GLY A 44 13.32 -22.31 -13.32
CA GLY A 44 13.29 -21.89 -14.72
C GLY A 44 12.12 -20.96 -15.05
N GLU A 45 11.41 -20.46 -14.03
CA GLU A 45 10.33 -19.52 -14.23
C GLU A 45 10.92 -18.15 -14.48
N SER A 46 10.55 -17.53 -15.61
CA SER A 46 10.74 -16.08 -15.74
C SER A 46 9.99 -15.46 -14.58
N GLN A 47 10.70 -14.76 -13.69
CA GLN A 47 10.03 -14.00 -12.65
C GLN A 47 9.10 -13.02 -13.37
N LYS A 48 7.79 -13.29 -13.37
CA LYS A 48 6.82 -12.22 -13.60
C LYS A 48 7.15 -11.20 -12.53
N LYS A 49 7.82 -10.12 -12.96
CA LYS A 49 8.37 -9.09 -12.09
C LYS A 49 7.28 -8.52 -11.17
N ILE A 50 6.05 -8.53 -11.68
CA ILE A 50 4.83 -8.06 -11.05
C ILE A 50 3.76 -9.15 -11.19
N ILE A 51 3.19 -9.58 -10.08
CA ILE A 51 1.99 -10.41 -10.02
C ILE A 51 0.78 -9.49 -10.12
N GLU A 52 -0.20 -9.85 -10.95
CA GLU A 52 -1.43 -9.07 -11.12
C GLU A 52 -2.66 -9.92 -10.82
N LYS A 53 -3.68 -9.31 -10.21
CA LYS A 53 -4.96 -9.95 -9.91
C LYS A 53 -6.11 -8.96 -10.11
N GLU A 54 -7.01 -9.29 -11.03
CA GLU A 54 -8.26 -8.58 -11.21
C GLU A 54 -9.24 -8.87 -10.07
N MET A 55 -9.92 -7.82 -9.62
CA MET A 55 -10.82 -7.84 -8.49
C MET A 55 -12.00 -6.91 -8.75
N VAL A 56 -13.10 -7.15 -8.02
CA VAL A 56 -14.30 -6.32 -8.09
C VAL A 56 -14.70 -5.95 -6.67
N HIS A 57 -15.00 -4.67 -6.48
CA HIS A 57 -15.50 -4.12 -5.22
C HIS A 57 -16.73 -3.26 -5.53
N GLN A 58 -17.91 -3.76 -5.14
CA GLN A 58 -19.20 -3.12 -5.39
C GLN A 58 -19.41 -2.74 -6.87
N GLY A 59 -18.98 -3.62 -7.79
CA GLY A 59 -19.09 -3.43 -9.23
C GLY A 59 -17.99 -2.57 -9.87
N ILE A 60 -17.05 -2.05 -9.09
CA ILE A 60 -15.88 -1.32 -9.60
C ILE A 60 -14.70 -2.29 -9.72
N GLY A 61 -14.06 -2.32 -10.89
CA GLY A 61 -12.88 -3.14 -11.16
C GLY A 61 -11.60 -2.54 -10.56
N TYR A 62 -10.76 -3.38 -9.99
CA TYR A 62 -9.46 -3.05 -9.43
C TYR A 62 -8.43 -4.09 -9.85
N THR A 63 -7.22 -3.65 -10.19
CA THR A 63 -6.10 -4.54 -10.51
C THR A 63 -5.07 -4.48 -9.41
N PHE A 64 -5.08 -5.46 -8.51
CA PHE A 64 -4.00 -5.64 -7.54
C PHE A 64 -2.72 -5.96 -8.28
N LYS A 65 -1.63 -5.26 -7.95
CA LYS A 65 -0.29 -5.56 -8.49
C LYS A 65 0.72 -5.69 -7.36
N TRP A 66 1.59 -6.68 -7.42
CA TRP A 66 2.60 -6.95 -6.40
C TRP A 66 3.96 -7.33 -7.00
N VAL A 67 4.98 -6.59 -6.61
CA VAL A 67 6.38 -6.81 -6.99
C VAL A 67 7.02 -7.83 -6.06
N ARG A 68 6.68 -9.10 -6.26
CA ARG A 68 7.04 -10.19 -5.34
C ARG A 68 8.54 -10.31 -5.06
N HIS A 69 9.37 -10.16 -6.09
CA HIS A 69 10.82 -10.35 -5.96
C HIS A 69 11.52 -9.28 -5.09
N ARG A 70 10.84 -8.17 -4.75
CA ARG A 70 11.40 -7.20 -3.79
C ARG A 70 11.32 -7.69 -2.34
N TYR A 71 10.63 -8.81 -2.11
CA TYR A 71 10.43 -9.37 -0.79
C TYR A 71 11.56 -10.26 -0.31
N SER A 72 12.22 -10.99 -1.21
CA SER A 72 13.39 -11.84 -0.90
C SER A 72 14.47 -11.04 -0.17
N ALA A 73 14.73 -9.83 -0.66
CA ALA A 73 15.68 -8.89 -0.06
C ALA A 73 15.29 -8.42 1.37
N LEU A 74 14.02 -8.60 1.78
CA LEU A 74 13.47 -8.14 3.05
C LEU A 74 13.18 -9.30 4.02
N SER A 75 13.45 -10.56 3.63
CA SER A 75 12.89 -11.79 4.23
C SER A 75 13.39 -12.15 5.63
N GLN A 76 14.31 -11.36 6.22
CA GLN A 76 14.93 -11.67 7.51
C GLN A 76 14.17 -11.18 8.75
N ASN A 77 13.08 -10.41 8.59
CA ASN A 77 12.31 -9.87 9.71
C ASN A 77 10.92 -10.52 9.81
N THR A 78 10.45 -10.86 11.01
CA THR A 78 9.12 -11.44 11.23
C THR A 78 7.98 -10.55 10.72
N LYS A 79 8.14 -9.22 10.82
CA LYS A 79 7.15 -8.25 10.28
C LYS A 79 6.97 -8.41 8.78
N THR A 80 8.07 -8.60 8.06
CA THR A 80 8.03 -8.74 6.62
C THR A 80 7.39 -10.10 6.25
N GLN A 81 7.68 -11.16 6.98
CA GLN A 81 7.00 -12.45 6.73
C GLN A 81 5.47 -12.37 6.84
N VAL A 82 4.94 -11.61 7.81
CA VAL A 82 3.48 -11.40 7.96
C VAL A 82 2.90 -10.64 6.77
N LEU A 83 3.54 -9.55 6.34
CA LEU A 83 3.10 -8.79 5.17
C LEU A 83 3.21 -9.61 3.87
N TYR A 84 4.26 -10.41 3.71
CA TYR A 84 4.40 -11.34 2.59
C TYR A 84 3.25 -12.33 2.53
N LYS A 85 2.93 -12.94 3.67
CA LYS A 85 1.81 -13.89 3.77
C LYS A 85 0.51 -13.21 3.36
N TYR A 86 0.26 -12.00 3.85
CA TYR A 86 -0.91 -11.21 3.49
C TYR A 86 -1.03 -10.94 1.98
N LEU A 87 0.04 -10.42 1.35
CA LEU A 87 0.06 -10.15 -0.08
C LEU A 87 -0.02 -11.44 -0.92
N SER A 88 0.58 -12.54 -0.45
CA SER A 88 0.50 -13.85 -1.10
C SER A 88 -0.93 -14.41 -1.10
N THR A 89 -1.63 -14.27 0.03
CA THR A 89 -3.04 -14.64 0.18
C THR A 89 -3.91 -13.88 -0.82
N ILE A 90 -3.71 -12.56 -0.96
CA ILE A 90 -4.40 -11.73 -1.97
C ILE A 90 -4.06 -12.18 -3.40
N ALA A 91 -2.78 -12.41 -3.70
CA ALA A 91 -2.31 -12.84 -5.02
C ALA A 91 -2.95 -14.17 -5.46
N GLN A 92 -3.20 -15.06 -4.52
CA GLN A 92 -3.91 -16.33 -4.75
C GLN A 92 -5.43 -16.15 -4.93
N GLY A 93 -5.95 -14.93 -4.72
CA GLY A 93 -7.38 -14.61 -4.80
C GLY A 93 -8.15 -14.94 -3.52
N HIS A 94 -7.45 -15.19 -2.41
CA HIS A 94 -8.03 -15.47 -1.11
C HIS A 94 -8.24 -14.16 -0.34
N TYR A 95 -9.40 -13.54 -0.52
CA TYR A 95 -9.88 -12.40 0.27
C TYR A 95 -11.41 -12.51 0.36
N PRO A 96 -12.06 -11.89 1.36
CA PRO A 96 -13.50 -12.08 1.59
C PRO A 96 -14.33 -11.29 0.57
N LYS A 97 -14.49 -11.83 -0.62
CA LYS A 97 -15.19 -11.20 -1.76
C LYS A 97 -16.62 -10.78 -1.42
N GLU A 98 -17.27 -11.52 -0.53
CA GLU A 98 -18.59 -11.23 0.01
C GLU A 98 -18.64 -9.85 0.66
N PHE A 99 -17.68 -9.50 1.52
CA PHE A 99 -17.63 -8.17 2.15
C PHE A 99 -17.29 -7.06 1.16
N PHE A 100 -16.47 -7.35 0.15
CA PHE A 100 -16.11 -6.37 -0.88
C PHE A 100 -17.25 -6.08 -1.87
N ASN A 101 -18.24 -6.96 -1.98
CA ASN A 101 -19.36 -6.77 -2.91
C ASN A 101 -20.69 -6.49 -2.22
N ASP A 102 -20.75 -6.65 -0.90
CA ASP A 102 -21.85 -6.17 -0.08
C ASP A 102 -21.87 -4.64 -0.06
N ARG A 103 -23.01 -4.05 -0.45
CA ARG A 103 -23.22 -2.60 -0.48
C ARG A 103 -23.52 -2.01 0.91
N SER A 104 -23.89 -2.85 1.87
CA SER A 104 -24.09 -2.44 3.27
C SER A 104 -22.76 -2.28 4.01
N VAL A 105 -21.69 -2.92 3.53
CA VAL A 105 -20.34 -2.82 4.09
C VAL A 105 -19.72 -1.47 3.76
N GLN A 106 -19.22 -0.80 4.79
CA GLN A 106 -18.65 0.53 4.69
C GLN A 106 -17.29 0.50 3.98
N ARG A 107 -17.17 1.32 2.93
CA ARG A 107 -15.92 1.52 2.20
C ARG A 107 -15.06 2.60 2.83
N ILE A 108 -13.81 2.28 3.13
CA ILE A 108 -12.82 3.23 3.65
C ILE A 108 -12.57 4.37 2.66
N SER A 109 -12.73 4.13 1.35
CA SER A 109 -12.61 5.19 0.32
C SER A 109 -13.61 6.34 0.48
N GLN A 110 -14.68 6.14 1.27
CA GLN A 110 -15.68 7.15 1.60
C GLN A 110 -15.32 7.97 2.85
N PHE A 111 -14.25 7.63 3.59
CA PHE A 111 -13.80 8.37 4.76
C PHE A 111 -13.09 9.66 4.34
N ARG A 112 -13.90 10.69 4.10
CA ARG A 112 -13.42 11.97 3.55
C ARG A 112 -14.03 13.17 4.27
N LEU A 113 -13.28 14.26 4.34
CA LEU A 113 -13.74 15.56 4.86
C LEU A 113 -14.57 16.35 3.82
N ASN A 114 -15.26 15.67 2.89
CA ASN A 114 -15.91 16.30 1.73
C ASN A 114 -17.19 17.09 2.08
N ARG A 115 -17.78 16.89 3.25
CA ARG A 115 -18.99 17.59 3.73
C ARG A 115 -18.68 18.94 4.40
N LEU A 116 -17.41 19.30 4.58
CA LEU A 116 -17.02 20.57 5.18
C LEU A 116 -16.83 21.65 4.12
N LYS A 117 -17.06 22.90 4.52
CA LYS A 117 -16.64 24.06 3.73
C LYS A 117 -15.12 23.98 3.53
N ARG A 118 -14.67 24.32 2.32
CA ARG A 118 -13.23 24.28 1.94
C ARG A 118 -12.34 25.05 2.92
N GLY A 119 -12.83 26.18 3.46
CA GLY A 119 -12.11 26.97 4.47
C GLY A 119 -11.81 26.19 5.75
N ILE A 120 -12.79 25.44 6.26
CA ILE A 120 -12.64 24.61 7.47
C ILE A 120 -11.62 23.48 7.22
N VAL A 121 -11.71 22.79 6.07
CA VAL A 121 -10.74 21.74 5.72
C VAL A 121 -9.31 22.29 5.65
N ALA A 122 -9.15 23.49 5.07
CA ALA A 122 -7.86 24.15 4.99
C ALA A 122 -7.33 24.58 6.36
N GLU A 123 -8.20 25.04 7.26
CA GLU A 123 -7.87 25.40 8.64
C GLU A 123 -7.41 24.18 9.44
N ILE A 124 -8.15 23.07 9.38
CA ILE A 124 -7.76 21.79 10.01
C ILE A 124 -6.38 21.37 9.50
N GLY A 125 -6.17 21.39 8.18
CA GLY A 125 -4.87 21.02 7.60
C GLY A 125 -3.72 21.92 8.07
N LYS A 126 -3.95 23.24 8.15
CA LYS A 126 -2.94 24.17 8.68
C LYS A 126 -2.64 23.90 10.15
N SER A 127 -3.65 23.60 10.97
CA SER A 127 -3.44 23.30 12.39
C SER A 127 -2.60 22.04 12.57
N LEU A 128 -2.96 20.96 11.87
CA LEU A 128 -2.24 19.68 11.93
C LEU A 128 -0.78 19.79 11.44
N ILE A 129 -0.52 20.62 10.41
CA ILE A 129 0.86 20.90 9.96
C ILE A 129 1.62 21.72 11.02
N ARG A 130 1.00 22.78 11.55
CA ARG A 130 1.60 23.65 12.58
C ARG A 130 1.93 22.90 13.87
N GLU A 131 1.08 21.96 14.25
CA GLU A 131 1.24 21.11 15.44
C GLU A 131 2.18 19.91 15.20
N GLY A 132 2.65 19.71 13.96
CA GLY A 132 3.60 18.65 13.62
C GLY A 132 2.98 17.26 13.40
N HIS A 133 1.65 17.15 13.40
CA HIS A 133 0.95 15.90 13.06
C HIS A 133 1.08 15.53 11.58
N ILE A 134 1.26 16.54 10.71
CA ILE A 134 1.57 16.35 9.28
C ILE A 134 2.92 17.00 8.96
N GLN A 135 3.83 16.21 8.41
CA GLN A 135 5.11 16.69 7.89
C GLN A 135 5.00 16.89 6.37
N GLU A 136 5.19 18.13 5.91
CA GLU A 136 5.23 18.46 4.48
C GLU A 136 6.69 18.46 4.00
N THR A 137 6.97 17.72 2.92
CA THR A 137 8.27 17.74 2.24
C THR A 137 8.10 18.14 0.77
N LEU A 138 8.87 19.14 0.33
CA LEU A 138 8.82 19.68 -1.02
C LEU A 138 9.77 18.93 -1.98
N SER A 139 9.26 18.47 -3.12
CA SER A 139 9.90 18.13 -4.42
C SER A 139 11.18 17.26 -4.46
N ILE A 140 11.83 16.96 -3.35
CA ILE A 140 13.07 16.17 -3.28
C ILE A 140 12.79 14.68 -3.13
N HIS A 141 11.56 14.32 -2.74
CA HIS A 141 11.19 12.94 -2.47
C HIS A 141 11.16 12.09 -3.77
N PRO A 142 11.63 10.83 -3.75
CA PRO A 142 11.64 9.96 -4.94
C PRO A 142 10.28 9.83 -5.63
N LEU A 143 9.20 9.68 -4.86
CA LEU A 143 7.83 9.58 -5.40
C LEU A 143 7.41 10.84 -6.18
N THR A 144 7.73 12.03 -5.64
CA THR A 144 7.39 13.29 -6.32
C THR A 144 8.21 13.46 -7.60
N LYS A 145 9.48 13.00 -7.61
CA LYS A 145 10.35 13.00 -8.79
C LYS A 145 9.82 12.07 -9.89
N ILE A 146 9.43 10.85 -9.53
CA ILE A 146 8.85 9.87 -10.47
C ILE A 146 7.57 10.45 -11.10
N ALA A 147 6.65 10.97 -10.28
CA ALA A 147 5.44 11.61 -10.77
C ALA A 147 5.77 12.79 -11.67
N LYS A 148 6.61 13.74 -11.24
CA LYS A 148 7.01 14.91 -12.04
C LYS A 148 7.62 14.52 -13.39
N HIS A 149 8.46 13.49 -13.42
CA HIS A 149 9.06 12.99 -14.66
C HIS A 149 8.00 12.43 -15.61
N LEU A 150 7.07 11.61 -15.13
CA LEU A 150 5.99 11.07 -15.95
C LEU A 150 5.08 12.17 -16.52
N PHE A 151 4.79 13.21 -15.73
CA PHE A 151 4.07 14.39 -16.25
C PHE A 151 4.83 15.07 -17.39
N ALA A 152 6.15 15.26 -17.25
CA ALA A 152 6.98 15.85 -18.29
C ALA A 152 7.03 14.98 -19.57
N GLU A 153 7.13 13.65 -19.41
CA GLU A 153 7.05 12.71 -20.53
C GLU A 153 5.73 12.85 -21.30
N HIS A 154 4.59 12.91 -20.61
CA HIS A 154 3.28 13.07 -21.24
C HIS A 154 3.15 14.41 -21.98
N VAL A 155 3.64 15.50 -21.39
CA VAL A 155 3.65 16.83 -22.03
C VAL A 155 4.50 16.80 -23.31
N ASN A 156 5.71 16.26 -23.24
CA ASN A 156 6.62 16.19 -24.39
C ASN A 156 6.05 15.32 -25.53
N GLN A 157 5.29 14.28 -25.18
CA GLN A 157 4.65 13.37 -26.12
C GLN A 157 3.24 13.83 -26.55
N GLN A 158 2.79 15.01 -26.12
CA GLN A 158 1.44 15.53 -26.38
C GLN A 158 0.32 14.55 -25.95
N LYS A 159 0.56 13.77 -24.90
CA LYS A 159 -0.42 12.84 -24.33
C LYS A 159 -1.30 13.54 -23.29
N PRO A 160 -2.51 13.01 -23.02
CA PRO A 160 -3.31 13.43 -21.87
C PRO A 160 -2.51 13.36 -20.56
N LYS A 161 -2.88 14.15 -19.55
CA LYS A 161 -2.24 14.08 -18.22
C LYS A 161 -2.26 12.62 -17.72
N PRO A 162 -1.19 12.13 -17.08
CA PRO A 162 -1.15 10.77 -16.58
C PRO A 162 -2.28 10.56 -15.57
N SER A 163 -2.96 9.43 -15.69
CA SER A 163 -3.99 8.99 -14.77
C SER A 163 -3.39 8.61 -13.41
N HIS A 164 -4.25 8.40 -12.43
CA HIS A 164 -3.83 7.90 -11.12
C HIS A 164 -3.12 6.54 -11.24
N ASN A 165 -3.66 5.63 -12.04
CA ASN A 165 -3.07 4.31 -12.30
C ASN A 165 -1.73 4.38 -13.04
N ASP A 166 -1.56 5.34 -13.97
CA ASP A 166 -0.27 5.53 -14.67
C ASP A 166 0.84 5.90 -13.68
N ILE A 167 0.54 6.79 -12.72
CA ILE A 167 1.48 7.22 -11.69
C ILE A 167 1.82 6.07 -10.74
N GLN A 168 0.82 5.34 -10.24
CA GLN A 168 1.05 4.19 -9.36
C GLN A 168 1.86 3.10 -10.06
N THR A 169 1.49 2.75 -11.30
CA THR A 169 2.21 1.73 -12.08
C THR A 169 3.66 2.16 -12.31
N ARG A 170 3.90 3.43 -12.68
CA ARG A 170 5.27 3.93 -12.87
C ARG A 170 6.08 3.93 -11.57
N ILE A 171 5.47 4.23 -10.44
CA ILE A 171 6.13 4.12 -9.13
C ILE A 171 6.46 2.67 -8.82
N LEU A 172 5.52 1.75 -9.02
CA LEU A 172 5.74 0.32 -8.83
C LEU A 172 6.91 -0.19 -9.69
N GLU A 173 7.07 0.32 -10.90
CA GLU A 173 8.20 -0.03 -11.78
C GLU A 173 9.53 0.58 -11.35
N LYS A 174 9.55 1.85 -10.93
CA LYS A 174 10.78 2.66 -10.78
C LYS A 174 11.27 2.82 -9.35
N ASP A 175 10.40 2.83 -8.35
CA ASP A 175 10.80 2.91 -6.94
C ASP A 175 11.19 1.51 -6.44
N PRO A 176 12.46 1.25 -6.07
CA PRO A 176 12.88 -0.05 -5.56
C PRO A 176 12.20 -0.45 -4.25
N HIS A 177 11.57 0.50 -3.55
CA HIS A 177 10.89 0.26 -2.29
C HIS A 177 9.38 0.07 -2.43
N ALA A 178 8.81 0.32 -3.61
CA ALA A 178 7.38 0.08 -3.85
C ALA A 178 7.11 -1.43 -3.90
N MET A 179 6.13 -1.90 -3.14
CA MET A 179 5.85 -3.32 -2.99
C MET A 179 4.62 -3.74 -3.77
N ALA A 180 3.50 -3.06 -3.57
CA ALA A 180 2.23 -3.42 -4.18
C ALA A 180 1.33 -2.20 -4.38
N MET A 181 0.29 -2.33 -5.19
CA MET A 181 -0.78 -1.33 -5.38
C MET A 181 -2.15 -1.99 -5.45
N GLU A 182 -3.19 -1.19 -5.20
CA GLU A 182 -4.60 -1.61 -5.12
C GLU A 182 -4.83 -2.78 -4.15
N ILE A 183 -4.12 -2.77 -3.02
CA ILE A 183 -4.12 -3.88 -2.05
C ILE A 183 -5.48 -3.92 -1.32
N PRO A 184 -6.29 -4.99 -1.47
CA PRO A 184 -7.50 -5.15 -0.68
C PRO A 184 -7.18 -5.14 0.80
N ILE A 185 -7.97 -4.43 1.59
CA ILE A 185 -7.92 -4.46 3.04
C ILE A 185 -9.32 -4.57 3.62
N TRP A 186 -9.44 -5.35 4.69
CA TRP A 186 -10.69 -5.60 5.38
C TRP A 186 -10.45 -5.87 6.86
N GLY A 187 -11.46 -5.66 7.69
CA GLY A 187 -11.42 -6.06 9.10
C GLY A 187 -12.42 -5.30 9.94
N ASN A 188 -12.51 -5.68 11.21
CA ASN A 188 -13.40 -5.06 12.18
C ASN A 188 -12.62 -4.01 12.97
N PRO A 189 -13.01 -2.72 12.95
CA PRO A 189 -12.44 -1.72 13.83
C PRO A 189 -12.74 -2.04 15.31
N PRO A 190 -12.03 -1.43 16.28
CA PRO A 190 -12.12 -1.82 17.69
C PRO A 190 -13.48 -1.53 18.33
N ILE A 191 -14.16 -0.46 17.93
CA ILE A 191 -15.38 0.03 18.60
C ILE A 191 -16.63 -0.75 18.19
N THR A 192 -16.67 -1.27 16.97
CA THR A 192 -17.87 -1.91 16.41
C THR A 192 -17.52 -3.23 15.73
N PRO A 193 -18.42 -4.23 15.82
CA PRO A 193 -18.26 -5.50 15.10
C PRO A 193 -18.44 -5.35 13.58
N GLU A 194 -18.80 -4.17 13.07
CA GLU A 194 -18.95 -3.95 11.63
C GLU A 194 -17.62 -4.13 10.87
N VAL A 195 -17.67 -4.87 9.77
CA VAL A 195 -16.54 -4.98 8.84
C VAL A 195 -16.47 -3.72 8.00
N VAL A 196 -15.25 -3.23 7.77
CA VAL A 196 -14.97 -2.21 6.76
C VAL A 196 -14.05 -2.80 5.69
N THR A 197 -14.14 -2.28 4.47
CA THR A 197 -13.33 -2.74 3.32
C THR A 197 -12.74 -1.58 2.54
N GLY A 198 -11.69 -1.84 1.76
CA GLY A 198 -11.14 -0.87 0.81
C GLY A 198 -9.92 -1.39 0.06
N HIS A 199 -9.29 -0.49 -0.68
CA HIS A 199 -8.08 -0.77 -1.46
C HIS A 199 -7.03 0.29 -1.12
N ILE A 200 -5.87 -0.15 -0.65
CA ILE A 200 -4.71 0.72 -0.46
C ILE A 200 -4.11 1.00 -1.83
N ASP A 201 -4.05 2.27 -2.20
CA ASP A 201 -3.54 2.74 -3.49
C ASP A 201 -2.11 2.24 -3.73
N LEU A 202 -1.18 2.47 -2.80
CA LEU A 202 0.22 2.04 -2.95
C LEU A 202 0.86 1.70 -1.60
N LEU A 203 1.66 0.64 -1.58
CA LEU A 203 2.42 0.18 -0.43
C LEU A 203 3.92 0.29 -0.73
N ARG A 204 4.69 0.90 0.18
CA ARG A 204 6.14 1.06 0.07
C ARG A 204 6.83 0.67 1.38
N PHE A 205 7.98 0.01 1.34
CA PHE A 205 8.71 -0.40 2.54
C PHE A 205 10.17 0.09 2.50
N VAL A 206 10.55 0.90 3.48
CA VAL A 206 11.86 1.57 3.56
C VAL A 206 12.32 1.54 5.02
N ASP A 207 13.53 1.08 5.30
CA ASP A 207 14.17 1.17 6.63
C ASP A 207 13.27 0.68 7.80
N ASP A 208 12.64 -0.49 7.64
CA ASP A 208 11.68 -1.08 8.60
C ASP A 208 10.40 -0.26 8.85
N VAL A 209 10.10 0.70 7.96
CA VAL A 209 8.86 1.49 7.97
C VAL A 209 8.00 1.13 6.76
N LEU A 210 6.75 0.77 7.03
CA LEU A 210 5.75 0.51 6.01
C LEU A 210 4.94 1.77 5.74
N PHE A 211 5.00 2.26 4.50
CA PHE A 211 4.28 3.43 4.03
C PHE A 211 3.01 3.05 3.28
N ILE A 212 1.89 3.61 3.72
CA ILE A 212 0.59 3.61 3.03
C ILE A 212 0.49 4.91 2.25
N LEU A 213 0.45 4.81 0.93
CA LEU A 213 0.60 5.95 0.04
C LEU A 213 -0.65 6.15 -0.81
N ASP A 214 -1.04 7.40 -1.00
CA ASP A 214 -2.17 7.81 -1.86
C ASP A 214 -1.74 8.98 -2.75
N TYR A 215 -1.94 8.82 -4.07
CA TYR A 215 -1.57 9.83 -5.05
C TYR A 215 -2.70 10.86 -5.28
N LYS A 216 -2.42 12.13 -4.97
CA LYS A 216 -3.33 13.28 -5.08
C LYS A 216 -2.78 14.36 -6.05
N PRO A 217 -3.19 14.33 -7.33
CA PRO A 217 -2.68 15.27 -8.35
C PRO A 217 -3.03 16.73 -8.06
N GLU A 218 -4.19 16.99 -7.42
CA GLU A 218 -4.73 18.33 -7.17
C GLU A 218 -3.96 19.14 -6.12
N ASN A 219 -2.93 18.57 -5.50
CA ASN A 219 -2.25 19.13 -4.32
C ASN A 219 -3.19 19.42 -3.14
N ASN A 220 -4.38 18.81 -3.13
CA ASN A 220 -5.35 18.91 -2.04
C ASN A 220 -5.51 17.53 -1.40
N PHE A 221 -4.72 17.29 -0.36
CA PHE A 221 -4.63 15.97 0.30
C PHE A 221 -5.56 15.83 1.51
N MET A 222 -5.89 16.94 2.18
CA MET A 222 -6.66 16.93 3.43
C MET A 222 -7.98 16.15 3.35
N PRO A 223 -8.79 16.27 2.27
CA PRO A 223 -10.02 15.51 2.16
C PRO A 223 -9.85 13.98 2.24
N SER A 224 -8.68 13.44 1.88
CA SER A 224 -8.40 12.00 1.91
C SER A 224 -7.56 11.55 3.10
N VAL A 225 -7.07 12.47 3.95
CA VAL A 225 -6.26 12.07 5.13
C VAL A 225 -6.97 11.02 5.99
N PRO A 226 -8.29 11.13 6.29
CA PRO A 226 -8.97 10.08 7.06
C PRO A 226 -8.95 8.72 6.37
N GLN A 227 -9.20 8.66 5.05
CA GLN A 227 -9.11 7.42 4.27
C GLN A 227 -7.74 6.76 4.40
N VAL A 228 -6.66 7.51 4.16
CA VAL A 228 -5.29 6.96 4.15
C VAL A 228 -4.83 6.57 5.56
N ALA A 229 -5.16 7.39 6.57
CA ALA A 229 -4.86 7.08 7.96
C ALA A 229 -5.60 5.81 8.41
N PHE A 230 -6.86 5.65 8.01
CA PHE A 230 -7.65 4.48 8.38
C PHE A 230 -7.11 3.18 7.77
N TYR A 231 -6.61 3.24 6.52
CA TYR A 231 -5.89 2.12 5.94
C TYR A 231 -4.66 1.73 6.76
N GLY A 232 -3.85 2.71 7.16
CA GLY A 232 -2.69 2.47 8.03
C GLY A 232 -3.10 1.85 9.36
N TYR A 233 -4.11 2.41 10.01
CA TYR A 233 -4.66 1.92 11.27
C TYR A 233 -5.12 0.45 11.17
N LEU A 234 -5.93 0.14 10.15
CA LEU A 234 -6.48 -1.19 9.97
C LEU A 234 -5.39 -2.22 9.63
N LEU A 235 -4.41 -1.84 8.79
CA LEU A 235 -3.31 -2.73 8.44
C LEU A 235 -2.40 -2.99 9.65
N GLN A 236 -2.16 -1.95 10.46
CA GLN A 236 -1.41 -2.03 11.71
C GLN A 236 -2.03 -3.05 12.64
N LYS A 237 -3.35 -2.98 12.84
CA LYS A 237 -4.12 -3.91 13.67
C LYS A 237 -4.09 -5.33 13.10
N ASN A 238 -4.42 -5.51 11.83
CA ASN A 238 -4.54 -6.82 11.19
C ASN A 238 -3.23 -7.62 11.20
N LEU A 239 -2.10 -6.92 11.04
CA LEU A 239 -0.80 -7.54 10.88
C LEU A 239 0.11 -7.37 12.12
N ASN A 240 -0.40 -6.74 13.18
CA ASN A 240 0.36 -6.39 14.39
C ASN A 240 1.69 -5.68 14.10
N LEU A 241 1.65 -4.72 13.17
CA LEU A 241 2.82 -3.93 12.77
C LEU A 241 2.98 -2.74 13.71
N LYS A 242 4.21 -2.29 13.97
CA LYS A 242 4.48 -1.14 14.85
C LYS A 242 4.87 0.13 14.09
N ASN A 243 5.54 -0.03 12.94
CA ASN A 243 6.15 1.07 12.20
C ASN A 243 5.40 1.30 10.89
N ILE A 244 4.22 1.92 10.98
CA ILE A 244 3.44 2.33 9.82
C ILE A 244 3.40 3.85 9.75
N ARG A 245 3.65 4.36 8.54
CA ARG A 245 3.47 5.76 8.18
C ARG A 245 2.47 5.84 7.04
N CYS A 246 1.71 6.92 7.02
CA CYS A 246 0.80 7.25 5.94
C CYS A 246 1.35 8.46 5.20
N ALA A 247 1.13 8.52 3.89
CA ALA A 247 1.39 9.75 3.16
C ALA A 247 0.43 9.93 2.00
N SER A 248 0.06 11.19 1.77
CA SER A 248 -0.49 11.60 0.49
C SER A 248 0.60 12.33 -0.29
N PHE A 249 0.67 12.17 -1.60
CA PHE A 249 1.69 12.84 -2.40
C PHE A 249 1.16 13.31 -3.76
N SER A 250 1.83 14.30 -4.32
CA SER A 250 1.59 14.83 -5.66
C SER A 250 2.89 14.82 -6.48
N ASN A 251 2.87 15.41 -7.67
CA ASN A 251 4.10 15.68 -8.43
C ASN A 251 4.94 16.85 -7.87
N LYS A 252 4.51 17.49 -6.76
CA LYS A 252 5.21 18.63 -6.15
C LYS A 252 5.67 18.37 -4.73
N ARG A 253 4.93 17.58 -3.95
CA ARG A 253 5.14 17.44 -2.50
C ARG A 253 4.53 16.17 -1.95
N ILE A 254 4.93 15.84 -0.74
CA ILE A 254 4.42 14.74 0.06
C ILE A 254 4.04 15.26 1.44
N TRP A 255 2.95 14.74 1.98
CA TRP A 255 2.45 15.01 3.32
C TRP A 255 2.42 13.70 4.08
N GLU A 256 3.33 13.53 5.02
CA GLU A 256 3.46 12.34 5.84
C GLU A 256 2.80 12.54 7.20
N PHE A 257 2.17 11.49 7.71
CA PHE A 257 1.50 11.50 8.99
C PHE A 257 1.42 10.08 9.57
N ASN A 258 1.18 9.98 10.86
CA ASN A 258 0.91 8.72 11.53
C ASN A 258 -0.60 8.37 11.43
N PRO A 259 -0.98 7.08 11.48
CA PRO A 259 -2.40 6.68 11.46
C PRO A 259 -3.25 7.26 12.61
N ASP A 260 -2.64 7.57 13.75
CA ASP A 260 -3.27 8.17 14.93
C ASP A 260 -3.78 9.61 14.72
N ILE A 261 -3.42 10.26 13.60
CA ILE A 261 -3.94 11.56 13.19
C ILE A 261 -5.48 11.63 13.17
N LEU A 262 -6.14 10.48 13.05
CA LEU A 262 -7.60 10.38 13.14
C LEU A 262 -8.14 10.90 14.48
N ASN A 263 -7.41 10.69 15.57
CA ASN A 263 -7.77 11.20 16.90
C ASN A 263 -7.71 12.73 16.93
N GLU A 264 -6.67 13.32 16.35
CA GLU A 264 -6.51 14.78 16.28
C GLU A 264 -7.55 15.41 15.36
N ILE A 265 -7.84 14.79 14.21
CA ILE A 265 -8.94 15.22 13.35
C ILE A 265 -10.26 15.17 14.12
N ASN A 266 -10.55 14.10 14.85
CA ASN A 266 -11.78 13.97 15.64
C ASN A 266 -11.87 15.01 16.76
N ARG A 267 -10.75 15.32 17.44
CA ARG A 267 -10.66 16.39 18.43
C ARG A 267 -11.04 17.74 17.82
N ILE A 268 -10.38 18.14 16.73
CA ILE A 268 -10.64 19.42 16.06
C ILE A 268 -12.09 19.49 15.55
N LEU A 269 -12.61 18.41 14.96
CA LEU A 269 -14.00 18.36 14.51
C LEU A 269 -14.98 18.54 15.67
N SER A 270 -14.69 17.95 16.83
CA SER A 270 -15.52 18.09 18.04
C SER A 270 -15.52 19.51 18.58
N GLU A 271 -14.39 20.22 18.53
CA GLU A 271 -14.29 21.65 18.88
C GLU A 271 -15.20 22.53 17.99
N HIS A 272 -15.49 22.07 16.77
CA HIS A 272 -16.43 22.70 15.85
C HIS A 272 -17.85 22.12 15.91
N ASN A 273 -18.17 21.24 16.86
CA ASN A 273 -19.44 20.51 16.97
C ASN A 273 -19.80 19.67 15.71
N ILE A 274 -18.79 19.04 15.10
CA ILE A 274 -18.94 18.19 13.91
C ILE A 274 -18.69 16.72 14.25
N ASN A 275 -19.72 15.88 14.13
CA ASN A 275 -19.67 14.47 14.55
C ASN A 275 -20.38 13.48 13.60
N PHE A 276 -20.51 13.83 12.32
CA PHE A 276 -21.29 13.04 11.34
C PHE A 276 -20.43 12.20 10.38
N PHE A 277 -19.11 12.12 10.56
CA PHE A 277 -18.25 11.40 9.65
C PHE A 277 -18.24 9.90 9.92
N ALA A 278 -18.33 9.11 8.83
CA ALA A 278 -18.47 7.66 8.92
C ALA A 278 -17.34 6.96 9.68
N TRP A 279 -16.12 7.53 9.71
CA TRP A 279 -15.02 6.90 10.45
C TRP A 279 -15.11 7.09 11.96
N GLN A 280 -15.81 8.13 12.44
CA GLN A 280 -15.83 8.51 13.86
C GLN A 280 -16.45 7.44 14.75
N LYS A 281 -17.32 6.56 14.22
CA LYS A 281 -17.89 5.45 14.98
C LYS A 281 -16.94 4.24 15.13
N TYR A 282 -15.79 4.26 14.46
CA TYR A 282 -14.84 3.15 14.44
C TYR A 282 -13.61 3.37 15.32
N ILE A 283 -13.37 4.60 15.78
CA ILE A 283 -12.13 5.06 16.45
C ILE A 283 -12.46 5.86 17.69
#